data_AF-A0A955NSA0-F1
#
_entry.id   AF-A0A955NSA0-F1
#
_cell.length_a   1.000
_cell.length_b   1.000
_cell.length_c   1.000
_cell.angle_alpha   90.00
_cell.angle_beta   90.00
_cell.angle_gamma   90.00
#
_symmetry.space_group_name_H-M   'P 1'
#
loop_
_entity.id
_entity.type
_entity.pdbx_description
1 polymer ?
#
loop_
_entity_poly.entity_id
_entity_poly.type
_entity_poly.pdbx_seq_one_letter_code
_entity_poly.pdbx_strand_id
1 'polypeptide(L)'
;MATLDIDGAQRYLLVSEICDRLGVDENHTVLDVGGGTGRLVQYLKSDLVFTVDPYGDGENHIRASMEDLPIPESSYDVVIQIDSLEHVPEEIRERAL
;
A
#
# COMPACT_ATOMS: atom_id res chain seq x y z
N MET A 1 -8.06 10.97 16.38
CA MET A 1 -7.92 10.02 15.25
C MET A 1 -9.26 9.94 14.56
N ALA A 2 -9.34 10.30 13.27
CA ALA A 2 -10.56 10.09 12.49
C ALA A 2 -10.70 8.58 12.22
N THR A 3 -11.79 7.98 12.68
CA THR A 3 -12.16 6.58 12.36
C THR A 3 -12.37 6.45 10.85
N LEU A 4 -11.89 5.36 10.24
CA LEU A 4 -12.26 5.03 8.86
C LEU A 4 -13.78 4.87 8.78
N ASP A 5 -14.35 5.24 7.64
CA ASP A 5 -15.72 4.82 7.35
C ASP A 5 -15.76 3.29 7.19
N ILE A 6 -16.98 2.73 7.21
CA ILE A 6 -17.15 1.28 7.12
C ILE A 6 -16.59 0.72 5.82
N ASP A 7 -16.64 1.48 4.73
CA ASP A 7 -16.13 1.11 3.40
C ASP A 7 -14.60 0.94 3.43
N GLY A 8 -13.87 1.92 3.93
CA GLY A 8 -12.42 1.86 4.07
C GLY A 8 -11.97 0.72 4.98
N ALA A 9 -12.66 0.52 6.11
CA ALA A 9 -12.35 -0.56 7.04
C ALA A 9 -12.58 -1.96 6.43
N GLN A 10 -13.68 -2.16 5.69
CA GLN A 10 -13.96 -3.42 5.01
C GLN A 10 -12.92 -3.75 3.95
N ARG A 11 -12.45 -2.74 3.20
CA ARG A 11 -11.42 -2.91 2.19
C ARG A 11 -10.10 -3.41 2.79
N TYR A 12 -9.66 -2.82 3.91
CA TYR A 12 -8.45 -3.28 4.59
C TYR A 12 -8.61 -4.65 5.26
N LEU A 13 -9.80 -4.99 5.78
CA LEU A 13 -10.07 -6.34 6.29
C LEU A 13 -10.01 -7.40 5.19
N LEU A 14 -10.52 -7.10 3.99
CA LEU A 14 -10.41 -8.01 2.84
C LEU A 14 -8.95 -8.23 2.43
N VAL A 15 -8.16 -7.16 2.36
CA VAL A 15 -6.73 -7.24 2.04
C VAL A 15 -5.98 -8.04 3.10
N SER A 16 -6.27 -7.80 4.38
CA SER A 16 -5.74 -8.59 5.50
C SER A 16 -6.04 -10.08 5.35
N GLU A 17 -7.28 -10.44 5.01
CA GLU A 17 -7.67 -11.83 4.78
C GLU A 17 -6.91 -12.47 3.58
N ILE A 18 -6.68 -11.70 2.51
CA ILE A 18 -5.90 -12.17 1.34
C ILE A 18 -4.44 -12.40 1.75
N CYS A 19 -3.82 -11.44 2.44
CA CYS A 19 -2.46 -11.55 2.95
C CYS A 19 -2.31 -12.79 3.87
N ASP A 20 -3.27 -13.00 4.76
CA ASP A 20 -3.31 -14.17 5.65
C ASP A 20 -3.34 -15.49 4.89
N ARG A 21 -4.14 -15.58 3.81
CA ARG A 21 -4.23 -16.77 2.97
C ARG A 21 -2.98 -17.00 2.13
N LEU A 22 -2.23 -15.94 1.81
CA LEU A 22 -0.95 -16.00 1.12
C LEU A 22 0.22 -16.30 2.07
N GLY A 23 -0.02 -16.34 3.38
CA GLY A 23 1.01 -16.63 4.39
C GLY A 23 1.89 -15.42 4.72
N VAL A 24 1.40 -14.20 4.48
CA VAL A 24 2.10 -12.97 4.88
C VAL A 24 2.08 -12.85 6.40
N ASP A 25 3.25 -12.66 6.99
CA ASP A 25 3.48 -12.59 8.43
C ASP A 25 4.47 -11.46 8.77
N GLU A 26 4.92 -11.38 10.03
CA GLU A 26 5.84 -10.36 10.53
C GLU A 26 7.21 -10.30 9.84
N ASN A 27 7.60 -11.33 9.09
CA ASN A 27 8.90 -11.40 8.42
C ASN A 27 8.87 -10.82 7.00
N HIS A 28 7.68 -10.53 6.46
CA HIS A 28 7.51 -10.04 5.10
C HIS A 28 7.52 -8.51 5.07
N THR A 29 8.28 -7.95 4.14
CA THR A 29 8.27 -6.52 3.82
C THR A 29 7.14 -6.21 2.85
N VAL A 30 6.36 -5.16 3.14
CA VAL A 30 5.15 -4.80 2.39
C VAL A 30 5.27 -3.37 1.86
N LEU A 31 4.95 -3.18 0.58
CA LEU A 31 4.79 -1.86 -0.03
C LEU A 31 3.31 -1.60 -0.34
N ASP A 32 2.74 -0.54 0.24
CA ASP A 32 1.38 -0.03 0.02
C ASP A 32 1.42 1.16 -0.95
N VAL A 33 1.01 0.94 -2.20
CA VAL A 33 1.08 1.91 -3.29
C VAL A 33 -0.21 2.72 -3.38
N GLY A 34 -0.11 4.03 -3.18
CA GLY A 34 -1.27 4.93 -3.08
C GLY A 34 -2.00 4.83 -1.74
N GLY A 35 -1.33 4.33 -0.70
CA GLY A 35 -1.91 4.12 0.64
C GLY A 35 -2.24 5.39 1.42
N GLY A 36 -2.01 6.59 0.85
CA GLY A 36 -2.32 7.88 1.45
C GLY A 36 -1.61 8.12 2.78
N THR A 37 -2.32 7.86 3.89
CA THR A 37 -1.81 8.06 5.27
C THR A 37 -1.23 6.79 5.90
N GLY A 38 -1.07 5.70 5.14
CA GLY A 38 -0.41 4.47 5.59
C GLY A 38 -1.19 3.69 6.65
N ARG A 39 -2.53 3.67 6.56
CA ARG A 39 -3.38 3.03 7.57
C ARG A 39 -3.44 1.51 7.46
N LEU A 40 -3.06 0.95 6.32
CA LEU A 40 -3.12 -0.49 6.06
C LEU A 40 -2.34 -1.31 7.08
N VAL A 41 -1.21 -0.78 7.60
CA VAL A 41 -0.38 -1.44 8.62
C VAL A 41 -1.18 -1.90 9.84
N GLN A 42 -2.25 -1.17 10.22
CA GLN A 42 -3.08 -1.51 11.38
C GLN A 42 -3.91 -2.80 11.19
N TYR A 43 -3.97 -3.31 9.96
CA TYR A 43 -4.75 -4.48 9.58
C TYR A 43 -3.87 -5.67 9.17
N LEU A 44 -2.56 -5.46 8.99
CA LEU A 44 -1.63 -6.52 8.59
C LEU A 44 -0.93 -7.13 9.80
N LYS A 45 -0.44 -8.36 9.65
CA LYS A 45 0.45 -9.00 10.64
C LYS A 45 1.89 -8.51 10.55
N SER A 46 2.28 -7.96 9.41
CA SER A 46 3.58 -7.34 9.24
C SER A 46 3.58 -5.91 9.76
N ASP A 47 4.60 -5.58 10.55
CA ASP A 47 4.93 -4.21 10.94
C ASP A 47 5.91 -3.54 9.95
N LEU A 48 6.46 -4.30 8.99
CA LEU A 48 7.40 -3.82 7.96
C LEU A 48 6.66 -3.29 6.72
N VAL A 49 5.69 -2.39 6.96
CA VAL A 49 4.84 -1.80 5.93
C VAL A 49 5.33 -0.40 5.59
N PHE A 50 5.62 -0.20 4.31
CA PHE A 50 6.03 1.06 3.73
C PHE A 50 4.92 1.56 2.82
N THR A 51 4.62 2.85 2.86
CA THR A 51 3.60 3.45 2.00
C THR A 51 4.26 4.38 1.00
N VAL A 52 3.84 4.33 -0.26
CA VAL A 52 4.25 5.31 -1.27
C VAL A 52 3.05 6.11 -1.75
N ASP A 53 3.09 7.43 -1.54
CA ASP A 53 2.03 8.37 -1.94
C ASP A 53 2.59 9.79 -2.06
N PRO A 54 2.19 10.60 -3.06
CA PRO A 54 2.68 11.96 -3.26
C PRO A 54 2.31 12.95 -2.14
N TYR A 55 1.31 12.64 -1.31
CA TYR A 55 0.72 13.55 -0.33
C TYR A 55 0.90 13.12 1.14
N GLY A 56 1.56 12.01 1.43
CA GLY A 56 1.82 11.54 2.79
C GLY A 56 3.18 11.94 3.39
N ASP A 57 3.35 11.58 4.66
CA ASP A 57 4.51 11.84 5.53
C ASP A 57 4.60 10.72 6.59
N GLY A 58 5.79 10.46 7.12
CA GLY A 58 6.06 9.46 8.14
C GLY A 58 7.41 8.75 7.95
N GLU A 59 7.85 8.02 8.98
CA GLU A 59 9.10 7.26 8.97
C GLU A 59 9.14 6.18 7.87
N ASN A 60 8.01 5.50 7.65
CA ASN A 60 7.86 4.48 6.61
C ASN A 60 7.08 5.01 5.38
N HIS A 61 7.07 6.34 5.17
CA HIS A 61 6.39 6.95 4.04
C HIS A 61 7.37 7.42 2.96
N ILE A 62 7.22 6.91 1.76
CA ILE A 62 7.96 7.32 0.57
C ILE A 62 7.11 8.33 -0.19
N ARG A 63 7.54 9.60 -0.20
CA ARG A 63 6.82 10.63 -0.95
C ARG A 63 7.21 10.61 -2.42
N ALA A 64 6.47 9.87 -3.23
CA ALA A 64 6.69 9.76 -4.67
C ALA A 64 5.38 9.55 -5.43
N SER A 65 5.41 9.81 -6.74
CA SER A 65 4.34 9.41 -7.66
C SER A 65 4.54 7.95 -8.07
N MET A 66 3.46 7.22 -8.31
CA MET A 66 3.54 5.86 -8.87
C MET A 66 4.09 5.83 -10.31
N GLU A 67 4.13 6.97 -11.00
CA GLU A 67 4.74 7.09 -12.33
C GLU A 67 6.28 6.99 -12.31
N ASP A 68 6.87 7.32 -11.17
CA ASP A 68 8.32 7.41 -10.96
C ASP A 68 8.65 6.95 -9.54
N LEU A 69 8.48 5.65 -9.31
CA LEU A 69 8.78 5.03 -8.02
C LEU A 69 10.29 4.94 -7.82
N PRO A 70 10.86 5.58 -6.76
CA PRO A 70 12.28 5.52 -6.46
C PRO A 70 12.63 4.23 -5.71
N ILE A 71 12.04 3.10 -6.12
CA ILE A 71 12.10 1.81 -5.45
C ILE A 71 12.74 0.81 -6.41
N PRO A 72 13.86 0.16 -6.04
CA PRO A 72 14.45 -0.87 -6.86
C PRO A 72 13.50 -2.07 -7.04
N GLU A 73 13.59 -2.73 -8.19
CA GLU A 73 12.84 -3.97 -8.46
C GLU A 73 13.12 -5.03 -7.38
N SER A 74 12.09 -5.83 -7.03
CA SER A 74 12.18 -6.91 -6.04
C SER A 74 12.68 -6.48 -4.66
N SER A 75 12.43 -5.23 -4.25
CA SER A 75 12.80 -4.72 -2.92
C SER A 75 11.84 -5.11 -1.81
N TYR A 76 10.63 -5.56 -2.15
CA TYR A 76 9.56 -5.90 -1.22
C TYR A 76 9.02 -7.29 -1.52
N ASP A 77 8.66 -8.03 -0.48
CA ASP A 77 8.08 -9.38 -0.61
C ASP A 77 6.63 -9.31 -1.11
N VAL A 78 5.91 -8.26 -0.71
CA VAL A 78 4.50 -8.05 -1.07
C VAL A 78 4.29 -6.61 -1.50
N VAL A 79 3.62 -6.43 -2.64
CA VAL A 79 3.14 -5.12 -3.10
C VAL A 79 1.61 -5.14 -3.09
N ILE A 80 1.03 -4.12 -2.48
CA ILE A 80 -0.41 -3.94 -2.34
C ILE A 80 -0.75 -2.60 -2.99
N GLN A 81 -1.77 -2.62 -3.85
CA GLN A 81 -2.29 -1.42 -4.48
C GLN A 81 -3.81 -1.48 -4.43
N ILE A 82 -4.41 -0.44 -3.87
CA ILE A 82 -5.83 -0.41 -3.53
C ILE A 82 -6.42 0.90 -4.04
N ASP A 83 -7.40 0.83 -4.95
CA ASP A 83 -8.20 1.99 -5.41
C ASP A 83 -7.34 3.24 -5.71
N SER A 84 -6.20 3.04 -6.38
CA SER A 84 -5.29 4.12 -6.79
C SER A 84 -5.08 4.24 -8.29
N LEU A 85 -5.33 3.17 -9.06
CA LEU A 85 -5.15 3.15 -10.53
C LEU A 85 -6.17 4.02 -11.28
N GLU A 86 -7.35 4.25 -10.72
CA GLU A 86 -8.37 5.13 -11.27
C GLU A 86 -7.92 6.59 -11.35
N HIS A 87 -6.94 6.97 -10.53
CA HIS A 87 -6.34 8.30 -10.51
C HIS A 87 -5.19 8.45 -11.52
N VAL A 88 -4.73 7.34 -12.10
CA VAL A 88 -3.64 7.31 -13.07
C VAL A 88 -4.18 7.52 -14.49
N PRO A 89 -3.63 8.49 -15.25
CA PRO A 89 -3.87 8.62 -16.68
C PRO A 89 -3.68 7.28 -17.42
N GLU A 90 -4.56 6.99 -18.37
CA GLU A 90 -4.56 5.69 -19.05
C GLU A 90 -3.21 5.39 -19.72
N GLU A 91 -2.55 6.43 -20.23
CA GLU A 91 -1.27 6.34 -20.95
C GLU A 91 -0.10 5.86 -20.09
N ILE A 92 -0.22 5.91 -18.77
CA ILE A 92 0.87 5.56 -17.84
C ILE A 92 0.49 4.46 -16.84
N ARG A 93 -0.74 3.92 -16.91
CA ARG A 93 -1.20 2.83 -16.03
C ARG A 93 -0.31 1.60 -16.09
N GLU A 94 0.17 1.21 -17.27
CA GLU A 94 1.06 0.05 -17.40
C GLU A 94 2.38 0.21 -16.64
N ARG A 95 2.84 1.46 -16.45
CA ARG A 95 4.05 1.75 -15.67
C ARG A 95 3.78 1.81 -14.16
N ALA A 96 2.52 1.91 -13.77
CA ALA A 96 2.06 2.01 -12.39
C ALA A 96 1.55 0.66 -11.83
N LEU A 97 1.78 -0.43 -12.56
CA LEU A 97 1.54 -1.84 -12.19
C LEU A 97 2.86 -2.52 -11.86
#